data_AF-A0A1Q8AIK5-F1
#
_entry.id   AF-A0A1Q8AIK5-F1
#
_cell.length_a   1.000
_cell.length_b   1.000
_cell.length_c   1.000
_cell.angle_alpha   90.00
_cell.angle_beta   90.00
_cell.angle_gamma   90.00
#
_symmetry.space_group_name_H-M   'P 1'
#
loop_
_entity.id
_entity.type
_entity.pdbx_description
1 polymer ?
#
loop_
_entity_poly.entity_id
_entity_poly.type
_entity_poly.pdbx_seq_one_letter_code
_entity_poly.pdbx_strand_id
1 'polypeptide(L)'
;MGTFATAFPGRPNYNPGGILTKDPATGDLRTFVIPINGKGIVTAPLGQNGILANSMPGGGNLGRNTFRGPSFQNWNFALMKKISFKESRQLQIRGDFANLWNHRNFQNPVAMMSSPAFGQNTATLLTDSRQMMLSAKVKF
;
A
#
# COMPACT_ATOMS: atom_id res chain seq x y z
N MET A 1 40.02 19.86 -0.83
CA MET A 1 39.04 19.26 0.09
C MET A 1 37.69 19.92 -0.13
N GLY A 2 36.85 19.37 -1.00
CA GLY A 2 35.47 19.82 -1.18
C GLY A 2 34.57 18.97 -0.30
N THR A 3 33.84 19.60 0.60
CA THR A 3 32.94 18.97 1.57
C THR A 3 31.87 18.13 0.87
N PHE A 4 31.85 16.83 1.14
CA PHE A 4 30.72 15.97 0.76
C PHE A 4 29.51 16.44 1.57
N ALA A 5 28.60 17.19 0.92
CA ALA A 5 27.32 17.52 1.50
C ALA A 5 26.64 16.18 1.88
N THR A 6 26.50 15.95 3.17
CA THR A 6 25.70 14.85 3.70
C THR A 6 24.30 15.02 3.14
N ALA A 7 23.88 14.07 2.29
CA ALA A 7 22.58 14.05 1.67
C ALA A 7 21.48 14.05 2.76
N PHE A 8 20.95 15.24 3.08
CA PHE A 8 19.65 15.34 3.73
C PHE A 8 18.63 14.56 2.89
N PRO A 9 17.69 13.82 3.48
CA PRO A 9 16.70 13.06 2.73
C PRO A 9 15.87 14.02 1.85
N GLY A 10 16.25 14.12 0.58
CA GLY A 10 15.69 15.06 -0.38
C GLY A 10 14.43 14.47 -0.98
N ARG A 11 13.30 15.15 -0.78
CA ARG A 11 12.05 14.78 -1.47
C ARG A 11 12.24 14.89 -2.99
N PRO A 12 11.42 14.21 -3.81
CA PRO A 12 11.41 14.41 -5.26
C PRO A 12 10.82 15.76 -5.68
N ASN A 13 11.00 16.12 -6.96
CA ASN A 13 10.31 17.26 -7.56
C ASN A 13 8.96 16.84 -8.15
N TYR A 14 7.90 17.57 -7.85
CA TYR A 14 6.60 17.54 -8.50
C TYR A 14 6.59 18.47 -9.71
N ASN A 15 6.21 17.93 -10.86
CA ASN A 15 6.14 18.62 -12.13
C ASN A 15 4.75 18.43 -12.77
N PRO A 16 3.83 19.38 -12.58
CA PRO A 16 2.51 19.34 -13.19
C PRO A 16 2.53 19.66 -14.69
N GLY A 17 3.57 20.33 -15.19
CA GLY A 17 3.70 20.75 -16.59
C GLY A 17 4.36 19.73 -17.53
N GLY A 18 4.86 18.61 -17.00
CA GLY A 18 5.38 17.47 -17.77
C GLY A 18 6.74 17.67 -18.46
N ILE A 19 7.35 18.86 -18.40
CA ILE A 19 8.68 19.11 -18.98
C ILE A 19 9.76 18.53 -18.05
N LEU A 20 10.35 17.39 -18.41
CA LEU A 20 11.34 16.69 -17.59
C LEU A 20 12.75 17.24 -17.87
N THR A 21 13.32 17.96 -16.90
CA THR A 21 14.73 18.37 -16.95
C THR A 21 15.60 17.35 -16.23
N LYS A 22 16.43 16.61 -16.96
CA LYS A 22 17.35 15.59 -16.40
C LYS A 22 18.29 16.16 -15.34
N ASP A 23 18.74 15.31 -14.42
CA ASP A 23 19.76 15.70 -13.44
C ASP A 23 21.06 16.09 -14.15
N PRO A 24 21.63 17.28 -13.91
CA PRO A 24 22.84 17.74 -14.59
C PRO A 24 24.10 16.92 -14.30
N ALA A 25 24.16 16.21 -13.15
CA ALA A 25 25.33 15.45 -12.74
C ALA A 25 25.32 14.01 -13.25
N THR A 26 24.16 13.35 -13.22
CA THR A 26 24.03 11.93 -13.59
C THR A 26 23.33 11.70 -14.93
N GLY A 27 22.62 12.69 -15.49
CA GLY A 27 21.87 12.56 -16.74
C GLY A 27 20.61 11.70 -16.64
N ASP A 28 20.26 11.26 -15.43
CA ASP A 28 19.26 10.23 -15.18
C ASP A 28 18.20 10.68 -14.18
N LEU A 29 16.95 10.27 -14.43
CA LEU A 29 15.80 10.49 -13.55
C LEU A 29 14.85 9.30 -13.62
N ARG A 30 14.17 9.03 -12.50
CA ARG A 30 12.97 8.19 -12.49
C ARG A 30 11.73 9.05 -12.33
N THR A 31 10.68 8.69 -13.05
CA THR A 31 9.38 9.34 -13.00
C THR A 31 8.34 8.47 -12.29
N PHE A 32 7.51 9.08 -11.46
CA PHE A 32 6.34 8.45 -10.84
C PHE A 32 5.10 9.30 -11.05
N VAL A 33 3.92 8.68 -11.10
CA VAL A 33 2.64 9.40 -11.14
C VAL A 33 2.02 9.37 -9.75
N ILE A 34 1.46 10.49 -9.30
CA ILE A 34 0.76 10.53 -8.02
C ILE A 34 -0.58 9.77 -8.15
N PRO A 35 -0.82 8.72 -7.34
CA PRO A 35 -2.02 7.90 -7.49
C PRO A 35 -3.32 8.60 -7.05
N ILE A 36 -3.24 9.67 -6.25
CA ILE A 36 -4.44 10.34 -5.69
C ILE A 36 -5.25 11.11 -6.72
N ASN A 37 -4.60 11.62 -7.77
CA ASN A 37 -5.22 12.45 -8.80
C ASN A 37 -4.83 12.00 -10.21
N GLY A 38 -3.89 11.07 -10.36
CA GLY A 38 -3.34 10.65 -11.66
C GLY A 38 -2.70 11.81 -12.45
N LYS A 39 -2.50 12.96 -11.82
CA LYS A 39 -2.12 14.23 -12.47
C LYS A 39 -0.79 14.71 -11.91
N GLY A 40 0.12 14.98 -12.83
CA GLY A 40 1.48 15.45 -12.54
C GLY A 40 2.48 14.32 -12.32
N ILE A 41 3.72 14.61 -12.68
CA ILE A 41 4.83 13.65 -12.70
C ILE A 41 5.81 14.04 -11.59
N VAL A 42 6.26 13.05 -10.84
CA VAL A 42 7.26 13.18 -9.79
C VAL A 42 8.59 12.69 -10.32
N THR A 43 9.64 13.50 -10.25
CA THR A 43 10.98 13.19 -10.76
C THR A 43 12.00 13.12 -9.63
N ALA A 44 12.84 12.08 -9.62
CA ALA A 44 13.98 11.97 -8.72
C ALA A 44 15.24 11.44 -9.46
N PRO A 45 16.44 11.94 -9.14
CA PRO A 45 17.70 11.47 -9.74
C PRO A 45 17.98 10.00 -9.42
N LEU A 46 18.63 9.33 -10.37
CA LEU A 46 19.15 7.97 -10.18
C LEU A 46 20.61 8.04 -9.74
N GLY A 47 20.98 7.21 -8.78
CA GLY A 47 22.36 6.91 -8.44
C GLY A 47 22.97 5.90 -9.41
N GLN A 48 24.27 5.65 -9.25
CA GLN A 48 25.15 4.88 -10.14
C GLN A 48 24.68 3.45 -10.51
N ASN A 49 23.65 2.91 -9.84
CA ASN A 49 23.07 1.58 -10.09
C ASN A 49 21.56 1.60 -10.43
N GLY A 50 20.99 2.74 -10.87
CA GLY A 50 19.56 2.85 -11.19
C GLY A 50 18.61 2.84 -9.97
N ILE A 51 19.17 2.87 -8.77
CA ILE A 51 18.49 3.16 -7.50
C ILE A 51 18.26 4.66 -7.38
N LEU A 52 17.17 5.12 -6.76
CA LEU A 52 16.99 6.57 -6.57
C LEU A 52 18.08 7.12 -5.64
N ALA A 53 18.72 8.21 -6.05
CA ALA A 53 19.61 8.97 -5.19
C ALA A 53 18.77 9.79 -4.18
N ASN A 54 19.08 9.69 -2.89
CA ASN A 54 18.32 10.32 -1.80
C ASN A 54 18.55 11.85 -1.68
N SER A 55 19.12 12.49 -2.70
CA SER A 55 19.54 13.89 -2.64
C SER A 55 19.34 14.57 -3.99
N MET A 56 18.21 15.26 -4.14
CA MET A 56 18.16 16.36 -5.09
C MET A 56 18.93 17.54 -4.48
N PRO A 57 19.88 18.17 -5.20
CA PRO A 57 20.50 19.41 -4.77
C PRO A 57 19.40 20.43 -4.47
N GLY A 58 19.19 20.77 -3.20
CA GLY A 58 18.16 21.71 -2.74
C GLY A 58 16.92 21.11 -2.07
N GLY A 59 16.74 19.78 -2.10
CA GLY A 59 15.53 19.12 -1.57
C GLY A 59 14.30 19.39 -2.44
N GLY A 60 13.61 18.34 -2.89
CA GLY A 60 12.51 18.54 -3.83
C GLY A 60 11.24 19.10 -3.20
N ASN A 61 10.36 19.60 -4.06
CA ASN A 61 9.14 20.33 -3.68
C ASN A 61 7.90 19.43 -3.46
N LEU A 62 8.04 18.09 -3.54
CA LEU A 62 6.90 17.19 -3.33
C LEU A 62 6.34 17.30 -1.89
N GLY A 63 5.01 17.34 -1.80
CA GLY A 63 4.29 17.36 -0.54
C GLY A 63 4.56 16.13 0.33
N ARG A 64 4.34 16.27 1.65
CA ARG A 64 4.37 15.14 2.57
C ARG A 64 3.13 14.27 2.35
N ASN A 65 3.27 12.95 2.42
CA ASN A 65 2.16 11.99 2.30
C ASN A 65 1.38 12.07 0.97
N THR A 66 2.05 12.46 -0.11
CA THR A 66 1.45 12.56 -1.45
C THR A 66 1.15 11.19 -2.07
N PHE A 67 1.88 10.14 -1.67
CA PHE A 67 1.59 8.75 -2.06
C PHE A 67 0.67 8.11 -1.02
N ARG A 68 -0.42 7.51 -1.48
CA ARG A 68 -1.33 6.72 -0.64
C ARG A 68 -1.38 5.28 -1.14
N GLY A 69 -1.53 4.37 -0.19
CA GLY A 69 -1.79 2.96 -0.50
C GLY A 69 -3.18 2.77 -1.11
N PRO A 70 -3.43 1.56 -1.65
CA PRO A 70 -4.74 1.18 -2.15
C PRO A 70 -5.79 1.17 -1.03
N SER A 71 -7.05 1.21 -1.44
CA SER A 71 -8.17 1.06 -0.51
C SER A 71 -8.15 -0.33 0.13
N PHE A 72 -8.60 -0.40 1.38
CA PHE A 72 -8.79 -1.64 2.13
C PHE A 72 -10.29 -1.85 2.35
N GLN A 73 -10.79 -3.01 1.93
CA GLN A 73 -12.19 -3.40 2.11
C GLN A 73 -12.25 -4.87 2.56
N ASN A 74 -12.73 -5.08 3.77
CA ASN A 74 -12.88 -6.41 4.34
C ASN A 74 -14.24 -6.55 5.02
N TRP A 75 -14.96 -7.61 4.66
CA TRP A 75 -16.31 -7.85 5.10
C TRP A 75 -16.36 -9.17 5.86
N ASN A 76 -16.59 -9.10 7.17
CA ASN A 76 -16.70 -10.27 8.02
C ASN A 76 -18.16 -10.46 8.40
N PHE A 77 -18.65 -11.68 8.22
CA PHE A 77 -20.06 -12.02 8.39
C PHE A 77 -20.21 -13.22 9.31
N ALA A 78 -21.14 -13.13 10.25
CA ALA A 78 -21.47 -14.23 11.15
C ALA A 78 -22.98 -14.44 11.15
N LEU A 79 -23.40 -15.67 10.91
CA LEU A 79 -24.80 -16.08 10.98
C LEU A 79 -24.96 -17.12 12.08
N MET A 80 -25.96 -16.92 12.95
CA MET A 80 -26.28 -17.85 14.02
C MET A 80 -27.77 -18.18 14.02
N LYS A 81 -28.10 -19.47 14.04
CA LYS A 81 -29.47 -19.98 14.16
C LYS A 81 -29.57 -20.80 15.44
N LYS A 82 -30.60 -20.54 16.24
CA LYS A 82 -31.00 -21.38 17.36
C LYS A 82 -32.22 -22.20 16.95
N ILE A 83 -32.13 -23.51 17.14
CA ILE A 83 -33.18 -24.49 16.87
C ILE A 83 -33.55 -25.10 18.22
N SER A 84 -34.78 -24.84 18.68
CA SER A 84 -35.32 -25.45 19.89
C SER A 84 -36.08 -26.72 19.51
N PHE A 85 -35.71 -27.86 20.10
CA PHE A 85 -36.35 -29.14 19.78
C PHE A 85 -37.43 -29.54 20.80
N LYS A 86 -37.13 -29.35 22.09
CA LYS A 86 -38.00 -29.65 23.25
C LYS A 86 -37.79 -28.57 24.31
N GLU A 87 -38.65 -28.53 25.32
CA GLU A 87 -38.66 -27.50 26.39
C GLU A 87 -37.30 -27.32 27.10
N SER A 88 -36.44 -28.34 27.11
CA SER A 88 -35.09 -28.29 27.70
C SER A 88 -33.93 -28.39 26.70
N ARG A 89 -34.15 -28.54 25.39
CA ARG A 89 -33.06 -28.79 24.42
C ARG A 89 -32.97 -27.75 23.32
N GLN A 90 -31.79 -27.14 23.20
CA GLN A 90 -31.49 -26.13 22.18
C GLN A 90 -30.20 -26.49 21.43
N LEU A 91 -30.28 -26.46 20.09
CA LEU A 91 -29.11 -26.51 19.21
C LEU A 91 -28.85 -25.14 18.63
N GLN A 92 -27.61 -24.68 18.73
CA GLN A 92 -27.14 -23.44 18.15
C GLN A 92 -26.14 -23.77 17.04
N ILE A 93 -26.45 -23.37 15.82
CA ILE A 93 -25.56 -23.48 14.66
C ILE A 93 -25.04 -22.08 14.36
N ARG A 94 -23.73 -21.94 14.16
CA ARG A 94 -23.09 -20.68 13.80
C ARG A 94 -22.12 -20.89 12.64
N GLY A 95 -22.25 -20.08 11.60
CA GLY A 95 -21.29 -19.96 10.51
C GLY A 95 -20.61 -18.59 10.56
N ASP A 96 -19.28 -18.58 10.56
CA ASP A 96 -18.44 -17.38 10.48
C ASP A 96 -17.71 -17.37 9.13
N PHE A 97 -17.75 -16.24 8.45
CA PHE A 97 -17.14 -15.99 7.15
C PHE A 97 -16.22 -14.78 7.28
N ALA A 98 -14.91 -15.00 7.23
CA ALA A 98 -13.93 -13.93 7.09
C ALA A 98 -13.71 -13.64 5.60
N ASN A 99 -13.69 -12.37 5.21
CA ASN A 99 -13.67 -11.92 3.82
C ASN A 99 -14.80 -12.53 2.96
N LEU A 100 -16.05 -12.24 3.30
CA LEU A 100 -17.26 -12.78 2.67
C LEU A 100 -17.23 -12.68 1.13
N TRP A 101 -16.80 -11.54 0.59
CA TRP A 101 -16.73 -11.27 -0.84
C TRP A 101 -15.45 -11.78 -1.52
N ASN A 102 -14.51 -12.34 -0.75
CA ASN A 102 -13.18 -12.72 -1.23
C ASN A 102 -12.48 -11.57 -1.97
N HIS A 103 -12.65 -10.35 -1.45
CA HIS A 103 -12.05 -9.15 -2.03
C HIS A 103 -10.56 -9.13 -1.70
N ARG A 104 -9.72 -8.89 -2.71
CA ARG A 104 -8.27 -8.91 -2.52
C ARG A 104 -7.77 -7.58 -1.96
N ASN A 105 -7.28 -7.59 -0.73
CA ASN A 105 -6.63 -6.48 -0.07
C ASN A 105 -5.11 -6.54 -0.25
N PHE A 106 -4.58 -5.49 -0.83
CA PHE A 106 -3.14 -5.33 -1.06
C PHE A 106 -2.45 -4.75 0.18
N GLN A 107 -1.20 -5.14 0.43
CA GLN A 107 -0.36 -4.48 1.43
C GLN A 107 -0.01 -3.06 1.00
N ASN A 108 0.54 -2.26 1.91
CA ASN A 108 1.04 -0.94 1.55
C ASN A 108 2.07 -1.04 0.41
N PRO A 109 2.03 -0.10 -0.56
CA PRO A 109 3.03 -0.06 -1.60
C PRO A 109 4.42 0.21 -1.01
N VAL A 110 5.46 -0.18 -1.74
CA VAL A 110 6.85 0.05 -1.31
C VAL A 110 7.07 1.55 -1.09
N ALA A 111 7.29 1.92 0.17
CA ALA A 111 7.48 3.31 0.60
C ALA A 111 8.94 3.78 0.50
N MET A 112 9.88 2.86 0.27
CA MET A 112 11.28 3.17 0.08
C MET A 112 11.51 3.73 -1.32
N MET A 113 11.76 5.03 -1.39
CA MET A 113 12.07 5.71 -2.66
C MET A 113 13.26 5.08 -3.38
N SER A 114 14.33 4.69 -2.69
CA SER A 114 15.49 4.02 -3.30
C SER A 114 15.18 2.66 -3.97
N SER A 115 14.01 2.06 -3.70
CA SER A 115 13.59 0.80 -4.31
C SER A 115 13.10 0.98 -5.74
N PRO A 116 13.51 0.13 -6.70
CA PRO A 116 12.94 0.10 -8.04
C PRO A 116 11.42 -0.14 -8.07
N ALA A 117 10.86 -0.76 -7.03
CA ALA A 117 9.44 -1.05 -6.87
C ALA A 117 8.67 0.04 -6.10
N PHE A 118 9.26 1.22 -5.87
CA PHE A 118 8.61 2.32 -5.16
C PHE A 118 7.21 2.63 -5.74
N GLY A 119 6.23 2.77 -4.85
CA GLY A 119 4.84 3.04 -5.21
C GLY A 119 4.07 1.84 -5.76
N GLN A 120 4.69 0.66 -5.87
CA GLN A 120 4.03 -0.57 -6.29
C GLN A 120 3.64 -1.45 -5.10
N ASN A 121 2.50 -2.14 -5.24
CA ASN A 121 2.03 -3.15 -4.31
C ASN A 121 2.62 -4.50 -4.68
N THR A 122 3.66 -4.92 -3.98
CA THR A 122 4.36 -6.18 -4.27
C THR A 122 3.81 -7.37 -3.48
N ALA A 123 2.88 -7.14 -2.55
CA ALA A 123 2.29 -8.18 -1.72
C ALA A 123 0.79 -7.92 -1.45
N THR A 124 0.06 -9.00 -1.21
CA THR A 124 -1.30 -9.00 -0.65
C THR A 124 -1.26 -9.29 0.84
N LEU A 125 -2.30 -8.91 1.57
CA LEU A 125 -2.38 -9.27 2.99
C LEU A 125 -2.49 -10.80 3.15
N LEU A 126 -1.71 -11.35 4.08
CA LEU A 126 -1.54 -12.80 4.24
C LEU A 126 -2.84 -13.55 4.64
N THR A 127 -3.85 -12.83 5.14
CA THR A 127 -5.15 -13.35 5.60
C THR A 127 -6.31 -13.03 4.67
N ASP A 128 -6.00 -12.67 3.43
CA ASP A 128 -6.97 -12.11 2.50
C ASP A 128 -7.76 -13.17 1.71
N SER A 129 -7.46 -14.45 1.92
CA SER A 129 -8.32 -15.53 1.40
C SER A 129 -9.58 -15.65 2.25
N ARG A 130 -10.72 -15.92 1.62
CA ARG A 130 -11.96 -16.21 2.35
C ARG A 130 -11.77 -17.41 3.28
N GLN A 131 -12.11 -17.23 4.56
CA GLN A 131 -12.12 -18.31 5.54
C GLN A 131 -13.55 -18.55 6.04
N MET A 132 -13.89 -19.82 6.20
CA MET A 132 -15.22 -20.24 6.61
C MET A 132 -15.09 -21.18 7.80
N MET A 133 -15.82 -20.88 8.87
CA MET A 133 -15.85 -21.72 10.06
C MET A 133 -17.31 -22.04 10.40
N LEU A 134 -17.56 -23.32 10.68
CA LEU A 134 -18.87 -23.80 11.10
C LEU A 134 -18.74 -24.37 12.52
N SER A 135 -19.64 -23.96 13.41
CA SER A 135 -19.69 -24.45 14.79
C SER A 135 -21.11 -24.82 15.19
N ALA A 136 -21.23 -25.84 16.04
CA ALA A 136 -22.47 -26.28 16.63
C ALA A 136 -22.32 -26.37 18.14
N LYS A 137 -23.32 -25.89 18.88
CA LYS A 137 -23.39 -25.99 20.34
C LYS A 137 -24.75 -26.55 20.76
N VAL A 138 -24.73 -27.58 21.59
CA VAL A 138 -25.92 -28.15 22.22
C VAL A 138 -26.04 -27.61 23.64
N LYS A 139 -27.25 -27.23 24.04
CA LYS A 139 -27.62 -26.87 25.41
C LYS A 139 -28.73 -27.81 25.88
N PHE A 140 -28.58 -28.30 27.11
CA PHE A 140 -29.50 -29.17 27.83
C PHE A 140 -30.07 -28.44 29.04
#